data_AF-A0A958HKX3-F1
#
_entry.id   AF-A0A958HKX3-F1
#
_cell.length_a   1.000
_cell.length_b   1.000
_cell.length_c   1.000
_cell.angle_alpha   90.00
_cell.angle_beta   90.00
_cell.angle_gamma   90.00
#
_symmetry.space_group_name_H-M   'P 1'
#
loop_
_entity.id
_entity.type
_entity.pdbx_description
1 polymer ?
#
loop_
_entity_poly.entity_id
_entity_poly.type
_entity_poly.pdbx_seq_one_letter_code
_entity_poly.pdbx_strand_id
1 'polypeptide(L)' 'LRRNVHRLIWLNPLAGSPSYQPLVRGIQTILPHVDEMLPLHNLESMAQLAGKLGAVRR' A
#
# COMPACT_ATOMS: atom_id res chain seq x y z
N LEU A 1 6.32 15.77 2.36
CA LEU A 1 5.57 14.55 2.72
C LEU A 1 6.22 13.80 3.88
N ARG A 2 7.44 13.25 3.72
CA ARG A 2 8.12 12.43 4.75
C ARG A 2 8.30 13.07 6.16
N ARG A 3 8.36 14.40 6.26
CA ARG A 3 8.45 15.10 7.57
C ARG A 3 7.15 15.07 8.39
N ASN A 4 5.99 14.92 7.73
CA ASN A 4 4.67 15.05 8.37
C ASN A 4 3.84 13.76 8.24
N VAL A 5 4.38 12.73 7.60
CA VAL A 5 3.71 11.45 7.37
C VAL A 5 4.53 10.39 8.05
N HIS A 6 3.92 9.72 9.04
CA HIS A 6 4.56 8.61 9.76
C HIS A 6 4.75 7.38 8.87
N ARG A 7 3.76 7.08 8.02
CA ARG A 7 3.80 5.97 7.07
C ARG A 7 2.92 6.27 5.84
N LEU A 8 3.46 6.12 4.64
CA LEU A 8 2.77 6.23 3.37
C LEU A 8 2.45 4.82 2.84
N ILE A 9 1.18 4.45 2.94
CA ILE A 9 0.66 3.17 2.43
C ILE A 9 -0.06 3.44 1.11
N TRP A 10 0.33 2.74 0.05
CA TRP A 10 -0.38 2.77 -1.23
C TRP A 10 -1.32 1.56 -1.33
N LEU A 11 -2.62 1.83 -1.43
CA LEU A 11 -3.64 0.81 -1.63
C LEU A 11 -3.91 0.61 -3.12
N ASN A 12 -3.75 -0.63 -3.60
CA ASN A 12 -3.86 -0.95 -5.02
C ASN A 12 -4.61 -2.27 -5.22
N PRO A 13 -5.82 -2.28 -5.82
CA PRO A 13 -6.56 -3.51 -6.07
C PRO A 13 -5.76 -4.51 -6.92
N LEU A 14 -4.98 -4.01 -7.89
CA LEU A 14 -4.18 -4.86 -8.76
C LEU A 14 -3.02 -5.54 -8.02
N ALA A 15 -2.54 -4.98 -6.90
CA ALA A 15 -1.50 -5.61 -6.09
C ALA A 15 -1.95 -6.93 -5.44
N GLY A 16 -3.25 -7.25 -5.47
CA GLY A 16 -3.76 -8.55 -5.08
C GLY A 16 -3.57 -9.66 -6.12
N SER A 17 -3.27 -9.29 -7.37
CA SER A 17 -3.05 -10.26 -8.43
C SER A 17 -1.61 -10.78 -8.42
N PRO A 18 -1.36 -12.10 -8.43
CA PRO A 18 -0.01 -12.67 -8.52
C PRO A 18 0.75 -12.27 -9.79
N SER A 19 0.05 -11.89 -10.85
CA SER A 19 0.63 -11.46 -12.12
C SER A 19 0.89 -9.96 -12.22
N TYR A 20 0.48 -9.17 -11.21
CA TYR A 20 0.63 -7.73 -11.27
C TYR A 20 2.09 -7.31 -11.15
N GLN A 21 2.53 -6.49 -12.10
CA GLN A 21 3.86 -5.89 -12.09
C GLN A 21 3.75 -4.37 -12.31
N PRO A 22 4.39 -3.54 -11.48
CA PRO A 22 4.39 -2.10 -11.61
C PRO A 22 5.39 -1.66 -12.70
N LEU A 23 5.10 -1.98 -13.97
CA LEU A 23 6.02 -1.77 -15.10
C LEU A 23 6.02 -0.33 -15.65
N VAL A 24 4.91 0.38 -15.48
CA VAL A 24 4.79 1.73 -16.05
C VAL A 24 5.66 2.73 -15.28
N ARG A 25 6.33 3.63 -16.00
CA ARG A 25 7.26 4.60 -15.39
C ARG A 25 6.65 5.37 -14.23
N GLY A 26 5.38 5.78 -14.36
CA GLY A 26 4.70 6.55 -13.33
C GLY A 26 4.67 5.86 -11.97
N ILE A 27 4.37 4.55 -11.94
CA ILE A 27 4.37 3.80 -10.67
C ILE A 27 5.79 3.50 -10.19
N GLN A 28 6.72 3.21 -11.11
CA GLN A 28 8.13 2.99 -10.76
C GLN A 28 8.77 4.21 -10.10
N THR A 29 8.40 5.42 -10.54
CA THR A 29 8.92 6.68 -9.98
C THR A 29 8.53 6.87 -8.52
N ILE A 30 7.37 6.36 -8.11
CA ILE A 30 6.81 6.63 -6.78
C ILE A 30 7.00 5.47 -5.80
N LEU A 31 7.25 4.24 -6.27
CA LEU A 31 7.60 3.09 -5.42
C LEU A 31 8.68 3.40 -4.37
N PRO A 32 9.80 4.11 -4.69
CA PRO A 32 10.82 4.43 -3.68
C PRO A 32 10.35 5.39 -2.58
N HIS A 33 9.20 6.03 -2.76
CA HIS A 33 8.64 7.00 -1.83
C HIS A 33 7.53 6.42 -0.94
N VAL A 34 7.05 5.23 -1.24
CA VAL A 34 6.00 4.51 -0.52
C VAL A 34 6.64 3.56 0.47
N ASP A 35 6.12 3.51 1.70
CA ASP A 35 6.62 2.59 2.72
C ASP A 35 6.08 1.18 2.52
N GLU A 36 4.80 1.06 2.16
CA GLU A 36 4.14 -0.22 1.90
C GLU A 36 3.14 -0.10 0.73
N MET A 37 3.15 -1.07 -0.20
CA MET A 37 2.08 -1.25 -1.19
C MET A 37 1.23 -2.44 -0.77
N LEU A 38 -0.07 -2.24 -0.58
CA LEU A 38 -0.98 -3.28 -0.10
C LEU A 38 -2.14 -3.50 -1.08
N PRO A 39 -2.61 -4.75 -1.22
CA PRO A 39 -3.84 -5.03 -1.93
C PRO A 39 -5.05 -4.41 -1.19
N LEU A 40 -6.04 -3.97 -1.96
CA LEU A 40 -7.37 -3.65 -1.44
C LEU A 40 -8.43 -4.02 -2.48
N HIS A 41 -8.65 -5.32 -2.67
CA HIS A 41 -9.51 -5.87 -3.73
C HIS A 41 -10.65 -6.75 -3.20
N ASN A 42 -10.70 -7.00 -1.89
CA ASN A 42 -11.73 -7.80 -1.24
C ASN A 42 -11.82 -7.50 0.27
N LEU A 43 -12.80 -8.10 0.95
CA LEU A 43 -13.03 -7.90 2.40
C LEU A 43 -11.86 -8.39 3.27
N GLU A 44 -11.16 -9.45 2.86
CA GLU A 44 -10.00 -9.96 3.59
C GLU A 44 -8.86 -8.92 3.61
N SER A 45 -8.53 -8.35 2.45
CA SER A 45 -7.53 -7.29 2.33
C SER A 45 -7.91 -6.03 3.13
N MET A 46 -9.21 -5.73 3.22
CA MET A 46 -9.72 -4.64 4.05
C MET A 46 -9.57 -4.92 5.55
N ALA A 47 -9.83 -6.15 5.99
CA ALA A 47 -9.62 -6.55 7.39
C ALA A 47 -8.13 -6.50 7.76
N GLN A 48 -7.24 -6.93 6.86
CA GLN A 48 -5.79 -6.81 7.05
C GLN A 48 -5.34 -5.36 7.17
N LEU A 49 -5.89 -4.45 6.35
CA LEU A 49 -5.63 -3.02 6.46
C LEU A 49 -6.09 -2.47 7.81
N ALA A 50 -7.31 -2.82 8.26
CA ALA A 50 -7.82 -2.40 9.56
C ALA A 50 -6.91 -2.85 10.72
N GLY A 51 -6.42 -4.10 10.67
CA GLY A 51 -5.45 -4.62 11.65
C GLY A 51 -4.13 -3.84 11.65
N LYS A 52 -3.58 -3.56 10.46
CA LYS A 52 -2.35 -2.76 10.31
C LYS A 52 -2.50 -1.35 10.86
N LEU A 53 -3.61 -0.68 10.56
CA LEU A 53 -3.87 0.67 11.06
C LEU A 53 -4.15 0.70 12.57
N GLY A 54 -4.84 -0.32 13.09
CA GLY A 54 -5.07 -0.48 14.53
C GLY A 54 -3.78 -0.61 15.33
N ALA A 55 -2.74 -1.24 14.76
CA ALA A 55 -1.42 -1.38 15.37
C ALA A 55 -0.60 -0.07 15.43
N VAL A 56 -1.00 0.99 14.70
CA VAL A 56 -0.31 2.29 14.70
C VAL A 56 -0.61 3.10 15.98
N ARG A 57 -1.61 2.70 16.78
CA ARG A 57 -1.85 3.29 18.10
C ARG A 57 -0.91 2.71 19.16
N ARG A 58 0.31 3.25 19.27
CA ARG A 58 1.12 3.29 20.50
C ARG A 58 2.00 4.54 20.52
#